data_AF-A0A7S1X9H1-F1
#
_entry.id   AF-A0A7S1X9H1-F1
#
_cell.length_a   1.000
_cell.length_b   1.000
_cell.length_c   1.000
_cell.angle_alpha   90.00
_cell.angle_beta   90.00
_cell.angle_gamma   90.00
#
_symmetry.space_group_name_H-M   'P 1'
#
loop_
_entity.id
_entity.type
_entity.pdbx_description
1 polymer ?
#
loop_
_entity_poly.entity_id
_entity_poly.type
_entity_poly.pdbx_seq_one_letter_code
_entity_poly.pdbx_strand_id
1 'polypeptide(L)'
;YVISDAEAKRFLVRLATVHAPDEWYFQNLLVRSPLELAGEARNDHLHYIVWQDPRKGTEAIAGSHPVVLDSMEAFWSDLSKSGALFARKFSIASTELLDRIDQNLRGNPSYLSLVRQRMSKACDARDQRCRDTRWLKG
;
A
#
# COMPACT_ATOMS: atom_id res chain seq x y z
N TYR A 1 1.93 -14.23 -14.30
CA TYR A 1 3.20 -13.50 -14.53
C TYR A 1 4.19 -13.77 -13.42
N VAL A 2 4.07 -13.15 -12.23
CA VAL A 2 5.03 -13.30 -11.11
C VAL A 2 5.40 -14.76 -10.79
N ILE A 3 4.41 -15.66 -10.76
CA ILE A 3 4.60 -17.07 -10.38
C ILE A 3 5.00 -17.96 -11.58
N SER A 4 4.58 -17.60 -12.78
CA SER A 4 4.64 -18.48 -13.96
C SER A 4 5.82 -18.16 -14.88
N ASP A 5 6.31 -16.92 -14.86
CA ASP A 5 7.32 -16.41 -15.79
C ASP A 5 8.75 -16.80 -15.36
N ALA A 6 9.56 -17.27 -16.32
CA ALA A 6 10.91 -17.75 -16.05
C ALA A 6 11.91 -16.62 -15.80
N GLU A 7 11.72 -15.43 -16.37
CA GLU A 7 12.54 -14.26 -16.08
C GLU A 7 12.23 -13.71 -14.68
N ALA A 8 10.95 -13.65 -14.29
CA ALA A 8 10.53 -13.27 -12.94
C ALA A 8 11.16 -14.17 -11.87
N LYS A 9 11.11 -15.50 -12.06
CA LYS A 9 11.77 -16.47 -11.16
C LYS A 9 13.27 -16.27 -11.09
N ARG A 10 13.95 -16.09 -12.23
CA ARG A 10 15.39 -15.84 -12.27
C ARG A 10 15.77 -14.54 -11.57
N PHE A 11 14.95 -13.50 -11.72
CA PHE A 11 15.16 -12.23 -11.03
C PHE A 11 15.00 -12.39 -9.51
N LEU A 12 13.99 -13.12 -9.04
CA LEU A 12 13.81 -13.42 -7.61
C LEU A 12 15.04 -14.13 -7.02
N VAL A 13 15.58 -15.13 -7.73
CA VAL A 13 16.80 -15.83 -7.30
C VAL A 13 18.01 -14.89 -7.22
N ARG A 14 18.15 -13.94 -8.15
CA ARG A 14 19.23 -12.94 -8.11
C ARG A 14 19.15 -12.01 -6.90
N LEU A 15 17.94 -11.76 -6.40
CA LEU A 15 17.73 -10.91 -5.23
C LEU A 15 17.91 -11.64 -3.90
N ALA A 16 18.20 -12.95 -3.91
CA ALA A 16 18.29 -13.75 -2.68
C ALA A 16 19.33 -13.25 -1.66
N THR A 17 20.36 -12.52 -2.12
CA THR A 17 21.40 -11.94 -1.26
C THR A 17 21.29 -10.42 -1.09
N VAL A 18 20.25 -9.80 -1.64
CA VAL A 18 20.02 -8.36 -1.54
C VAL A 18 19.30 -8.04 -0.24
N HIS A 19 19.65 -6.91 0.39
CA HIS A 19 18.93 -6.44 1.58
C HIS A 19 17.53 -5.93 1.19
N ALA A 20 16.50 -6.41 1.90
CA ALA A 20 15.09 -6.04 1.68
C ALA A 20 14.64 -6.24 0.20
N PRO A 21 14.80 -7.46 -0.36
CA PRO A 21 14.56 -7.70 -1.77
C PRO A 21 13.09 -7.49 -2.16
N ASP A 22 12.18 -7.55 -1.20
CA ASP A 22 10.75 -7.29 -1.34
C ASP A 22 10.43 -5.83 -1.68
N GLU A 23 11.22 -4.87 -1.19
CA GLU A 23 11.05 -3.45 -1.53
C GLU A 23 11.36 -3.16 -3.00
N TRP A 24 12.21 -3.98 -3.63
CA TRP A 24 12.70 -3.78 -5.00
C TRP A 24 12.07 -4.71 -6.02
N TYR A 25 11.78 -5.96 -5.64
CA TYR A 25 11.40 -7.03 -6.56
C TYR A 25 10.17 -6.66 -7.38
N PHE A 26 9.07 -6.30 -6.70
CA PHE A 26 7.80 -6.03 -7.38
C PHE A 26 7.86 -4.77 -8.24
N GLN A 27 8.54 -3.72 -7.79
CA GLN A 27 8.69 -2.49 -8.57
C GLN A 27 9.44 -2.75 -9.87
N ASN A 28 10.57 -3.44 -9.80
CA ASN A 28 11.38 -3.78 -10.97
C ASN A 28 10.66 -4.76 -11.90
N LEU A 29 9.96 -5.74 -11.33
CA LEU A 29 9.20 -6.71 -12.10
C LEU A 29 8.04 -6.06 -12.85
N LEU A 30 7.36 -5.08 -12.24
CA LEU A 30 6.28 -4.33 -12.88
C LEU A 30 6.79 -3.46 -14.04
N VAL A 31 7.90 -2.76 -13.85
CA VAL A 31 8.52 -1.89 -14.88
C VAL A 31 9.00 -2.71 -16.08
N ARG A 32 9.56 -3.91 -15.82
CA ARG A 32 10.07 -4.80 -16.87
C ARG A 32 9.03 -5.77 -17.43
N SER A 33 7.81 -5.73 -16.91
CA SER A 33 6.76 -6.63 -17.33
C SER A 33 6.31 -6.32 -18.76
N PRO A 34 6.17 -7.33 -19.64
CA PRO A 34 5.60 -7.15 -20.97
C PRO A 34 4.08 -6.86 -20.91
N LEU A 35 3.45 -6.94 -19.73
CA LEU A 35 2.00 -6.82 -19.57
C LEU A 35 1.48 -5.36 -19.52
N GLU A 36 2.22 -4.38 -20.05
CA GLU A 36 1.88 -2.95 -19.94
C GLU A 36 1.58 -2.48 -18.50
N LEU A 37 2.00 -3.24 -17.49
CA LEU A 37 1.65 -2.98 -16.08
C LEU A 37 2.31 -1.70 -15.56
N ALA A 38 3.41 -1.28 -16.19
CA ALA A 38 4.09 -0.04 -15.85
C ALA A 38 3.20 1.19 -16.03
N GLY A 39 2.33 1.21 -17.07
CA GLY A 39 1.37 2.29 -17.30
C GLY A 39 0.18 2.26 -16.33
N GLU A 40 -0.05 1.13 -15.68
CA GLU A 40 -1.13 0.94 -14.70
C GLU A 40 -0.65 1.11 -13.25
N ALA A 41 0.65 1.00 -13.03
CA ALA A 41 1.25 1.13 -11.72
C ALA A 41 0.97 2.53 -11.18
N ARG A 42 0.09 2.60 -10.17
CA ARG A 42 -0.13 3.83 -9.41
C ARG A 42 0.94 3.92 -8.34
N ASN A 43 1.55 5.08 -8.20
CA ASN A 43 2.46 5.39 -7.09
C ASN A 43 1.66 5.60 -5.80
N ASP A 44 0.89 4.59 -5.42
CA ASP A 44 0.01 4.62 -4.27
C ASP A 44 -0.20 3.22 -3.71
N HIS A 45 0.54 2.92 -2.65
CA HIS A 45 0.51 1.66 -1.92
C HIS A 45 -0.71 1.48 -0.99
N LEU A 46 -1.64 2.45 -0.91
CA LEU A 46 -2.87 2.38 -0.09
C LEU A 46 -2.65 2.19 1.41
N HIS A 47 -1.42 2.35 1.90
CA HIS A 47 -1.08 2.28 3.32
C HIS A 47 -0.75 3.68 3.84
N TYR A 48 -1.27 4.01 5.02
CA TYR A 48 -0.80 5.14 5.80
C TYR A 48 0.32 4.68 6.73
N ILE A 49 1.52 5.20 6.51
CA ILE A 49 2.72 4.87 7.28
C ILE A 49 3.36 6.16 7.75
N VAL A 50 3.49 6.31 9.06
CA VAL A 50 4.23 7.42 9.66
C VAL A 50 5.66 6.97 9.90
N TRP A 51 6.62 7.65 9.28
CA TRP A 51 8.05 7.37 9.45
C TRP A 51 8.63 8.28 10.54
N GLN A 52 9.60 7.76 11.28
CA GLN A 52 10.35 8.58 12.24
C GLN A 52 11.13 9.65 11.48
N ASP A 53 10.96 10.93 11.87
CA ASP A 53 11.76 12.02 11.32
C ASP A 53 13.05 12.14 12.13
N PRO A 54 14.23 11.82 11.55
CA PRO A 54 15.50 11.88 12.27
C PRO A 54 15.88 13.32 12.68
N ARG A 55 15.20 14.35 12.17
CA ARG A 55 15.49 15.76 12.46
C ARG A 55 14.67 16.33 13.63
N LYS A 56 13.73 15.57 14.22
CA LYS A 56 12.82 16.06 15.29
C LYS A 56 13.20 15.66 16.72
N GLY A 57 14.46 15.31 16.98
CA GLY A 57 15.10 15.65 18.26
C GLY A 57 14.82 14.77 19.48
N THR A 58 14.35 13.53 19.34
CA THR A 58 14.35 12.55 20.45
C THR A 58 15.22 11.37 20.07
N GLU A 59 16.52 11.43 20.43
CA GLU A 59 17.50 10.32 20.38
C GLU A 59 17.23 9.25 19.31
N ALA A 60 16.97 9.72 18.08
CA ALA A 60 16.59 8.83 17.01
C ALA A 60 17.89 8.14 16.56
N ILE A 61 18.06 6.90 16.99
CA ILE A 61 18.83 5.93 16.22
C ILE A 61 18.36 6.11 14.78
N ALA A 62 19.27 6.47 13.87
CA ALA A 62 18.99 6.59 12.45
C ALA A 62 18.27 5.32 11.98
N GLY A 63 16.95 5.39 11.86
CA GLY A 63 16.10 4.21 11.81
C GLY A 63 15.09 4.35 10.69
N SER A 64 15.23 3.49 9.68
CA SER A 64 14.27 3.25 8.61
C SER A 64 13.06 2.45 9.14
N HIS A 65 12.42 2.93 10.21
CA HIS A 65 11.33 2.21 10.87
C HIS A 65 10.08 3.08 11.02
N PRO A 66 8.89 2.53 10.73
CA PRO A 66 7.63 3.20 11.03
C PRO A 66 7.44 3.44 12.53
N VAL A 67 6.84 4.58 12.87
CA VAL A 67 6.40 4.94 14.22
C VAL A 67 5.29 3.98 14.68
N VAL A 68 5.25 3.72 15.99
CA VAL A 68 4.15 3.00 16.62
C VAL A 68 3.03 3.97 16.97
N LEU A 69 1.81 3.69 16.50
CA LEU A 69 0.73 4.67 16.36
C LEU A 69 -0.27 4.71 17.53
N ASP A 70 -0.01 3.99 18.62
CA ASP A 70 -1.03 3.67 19.63
C ASP A 70 -1.61 4.90 20.37
N SER A 71 -0.86 6.01 20.46
CA SER A 71 -1.24 7.17 21.28
C SER A 71 -1.21 8.51 20.53
N MET A 72 -1.07 8.50 19.19
CA MET A 72 -0.98 9.74 18.42
C MET A 72 -2.37 10.28 18.06
N GLU A 73 -2.87 11.29 18.79
CA GLU A 73 -4.09 12.01 18.39
C GLU A 73 -4.01 12.56 16.96
N ALA A 74 -2.84 13.12 16.59
CA ALA A 74 -2.58 13.63 15.25
C ALA A 74 -2.70 12.54 14.16
N PHE A 75 -2.36 11.29 14.48
CA PHE A 75 -2.51 10.17 13.55
C PHE A 75 -3.96 9.99 13.11
N TRP A 76 -4.93 10.11 14.02
CA TRP A 76 -6.35 9.91 13.68
C TRP A 76 -6.88 11.03 12.77
N SER A 77 -6.46 12.27 13.01
CA SER A 77 -6.81 13.40 12.13
C SER A 77 -6.25 13.20 10.73
N ASP A 78 -4.99 12.79 10.62
CA ASP A 78 -4.31 12.64 9.34
C ASP A 78 -4.77 11.39 8.58
N LEU A 79 -5.04 10.28 9.28
CA LEU A 79 -5.57 9.05 8.70
C LEU A 79 -6.88 9.31 7.94
N SER A 80 -7.79 10.07 8.55
CA SER A 80 -9.09 10.41 7.94
C SER A 80 -8.97 11.17 6.61
N LYS A 81 -7.85 11.90 6.41
CA LYS A 81 -7.56 12.68 5.20
C LYS A 81 -6.71 11.90 4.20
N SER A 82 -5.99 10.86 4.63
CA SER A 82 -5.06 10.11 3.80
C SER A 82 -5.74 9.34 2.65
N GLY A 83 -6.99 8.93 2.84
CA GLY A 83 -7.68 8.01 1.92
C GLY A 83 -6.97 6.66 1.75
N ALA A 84 -6.09 6.29 2.68
CA ALA A 84 -5.48 4.98 2.74
C ALA A 84 -6.53 3.91 3.08
N LEU A 85 -6.27 2.66 2.72
CA LEU A 85 -7.11 1.52 3.12
C LEU A 85 -6.62 0.86 4.40
N PHE A 86 -5.31 0.93 4.62
CA PHE A 86 -4.64 0.26 5.73
C PHE A 86 -3.70 1.24 6.43
N ALA A 87 -3.37 0.98 7.69
CA ALA A 87 -2.37 1.74 8.45
C ALA A 87 -1.47 0.79 9.24
N ARG A 88 -0.22 1.21 9.50
CA ARG A 88 0.76 0.51 10.35
C ARG A 88 1.71 1.54 10.98
N LYS A 89 2.32 1.30 12.15
CA LYS A 89 2.48 0.09 12.98
C LYS A 89 1.78 0.30 14.33
N PHE A 90 1.10 -0.70 14.88
CA PHE A 90 0.51 -0.67 16.22
C PHE A 90 1.29 -1.62 17.13
N SER A 91 1.55 -1.29 18.41
CA SER A 91 2.39 -2.15 19.28
C SER A 91 1.64 -3.40 19.72
N ILE A 92 0.35 -3.26 20.02
CA ILE A 92 -0.50 -4.32 20.52
C ILE A 92 -1.93 -4.07 20.07
N ALA A 93 -2.67 -5.15 19.81
CA ALA A 93 -4.10 -5.06 19.68
C ALA A 93 -4.69 -4.80 21.08
N SER A 94 -4.97 -3.54 21.41
CA SER A 94 -5.79 -3.18 22.56
C SER A 94 -7.24 -3.00 22.14
N THR A 95 -8.17 -3.32 23.03
CA THR A 95 -9.60 -3.07 22.79
C THR A 95 -9.85 -1.58 22.54
N GLU A 96 -9.15 -0.69 23.25
CA GLU A 96 -9.22 0.76 23.04
C GLU A 96 -8.82 1.18 21.62
N LEU A 97 -7.74 0.61 21.07
CA LEU A 97 -7.32 0.88 19.70
C LEU A 97 -8.37 0.38 18.70
N LEU A 98 -8.89 -0.82 18.90
CA LEU A 98 -9.93 -1.39 18.03
C LEU A 98 -11.23 -0.59 18.09
N ASP A 99 -11.64 -0.16 19.27
CA ASP A 99 -12.81 0.70 19.48
C ASP A 99 -12.62 2.05 18.80
N ARG A 100 -11.41 2.64 18.90
CA ARG A 100 -11.09 3.90 18.22
C ARG A 100 -11.05 3.74 16.70
N ILE A 101 -10.55 2.63 16.18
CA ILE A 101 -10.64 2.29 14.74
C ILE A 101 -12.11 2.18 14.33
N ASP A 102 -12.92 1.42 15.06
CA ASP A 102 -14.32 1.18 14.72
C ASP A 102 -15.14 2.48 14.77
N GLN A 103 -14.91 3.34 15.77
CA GLN A 103 -15.51 4.67 15.86
C GLN A 103 -15.13 5.56 14.67
N ASN A 104 -13.84 5.60 14.30
CA ASN A 104 -13.38 6.44 13.19
C ASN A 104 -13.82 5.91 11.82
N LEU A 105 -13.97 4.60 11.65
CA LEU A 105 -14.43 3.98 10.40
C LEU A 105 -15.94 4.03 10.24
N ARG A 106 -16.72 3.69 11.27
CA ARG A 106 -18.20 3.70 11.22
C ARG A 106 -18.77 5.10 11.33
N GLY A 107 -18.09 5.99 12.06
CA GLY A 107 -18.50 7.38 12.25
C GLY A 107 -18.17 8.32 11.09
N ASN A 108 -17.50 7.86 10.03
CA ASN A 108 -17.03 8.73 8.95
C ASN A 108 -17.48 8.26 7.54
N PRO A 109 -18.74 8.56 7.15
CA PRO A 109 -19.28 8.22 5.82
C PRO A 109 -18.48 8.81 4.66
N SER A 110 -17.89 9.98 4.84
CA SER A 110 -17.06 10.66 3.84
C SER A 110 -15.78 9.87 3.54
N TYR A 111 -15.12 9.37 4.59
CA TYR A 111 -13.95 8.50 4.44
C TYR A 111 -14.30 7.19 3.74
N LEU A 112 -15.40 6.53 4.13
CA LEU A 112 -15.87 5.30 3.46
C LEU A 112 -16.21 5.54 1.99
N SER A 113 -16.80 6.70 1.65
CA SER A 113 -17.08 7.09 0.27
C SER A 113 -15.79 7.29 -0.54
N LEU A 114 -14.80 7.98 0.03
CA LEU A 114 -13.49 8.18 -0.60
C LEU A 114 -12.78 6.84 -0.87
N VAL A 115 -12.75 5.96 0.13
CA VAL A 115 -12.22 4.60 0.02
C VAL A 115 -12.94 3.84 -1.10
N ARG A 116 -14.28 3.86 -1.11
CA ARG A 116 -15.09 3.18 -2.12
C ARG A 116 -14.83 3.70 -3.53
N GLN A 117 -14.71 5.02 -3.70
CA GLN A 117 -14.40 5.63 -5.00
C GLN A 117 -13.03 5.19 -5.51
N ARG A 118 -12.03 5.12 -4.62
CA ARG A 118 -10.67 4.66 -4.96
C ARG A 118 -10.66 3.19 -5.35
N MET A 119 -11.43 2.34 -4.67
CA MET A 119 -11.59 0.92 -5.02
C MET A 119 -12.40 0.72 -6.30
N SER A 120 -13.50 1.45 -6.52
CA SER A 120 -14.33 1.34 -7.73
C SER A 120 -13.53 1.69 -8.99
N LYS A 121 -12.77 2.79 -8.96
CA LYS A 121 -11.90 3.18 -10.09
C LYS A 121 -10.86 2.10 -10.45
N ALA A 122 -10.46 1.25 -9.49
CA ALA A 122 -9.57 0.12 -9.75
C ALA A 122 -10.31 -1.06 -10.38
N CYS A 123 -11.55 -1.35 -9.92
CA CYS A 123 -12.41 -2.39 -10.50
C CYS A 123 -12.90 -2.03 -11.90
N ASP A 124 -13.33 -0.79 -12.11
CA ASP A 124 -13.86 -0.30 -13.40
C ASP A 124 -12.77 -0.31 -14.49
N ALA A 125 -11.53 0.06 -14.13
CA ALA A 125 -10.38 -0.03 -15.04
C ALA A 125 -10.09 -1.49 -15.45
N ARG A 126 -10.19 -2.44 -14.50
CA ARG A 126 -10.01 -3.87 -14.76
C ARG A 126 -11.10 -4.40 -15.70
N ASP A 127 -12.36 -4.07 -15.43
CA ASP A 127 -13.50 -4.57 -16.19
C ASP A 127 -13.54 -3.99 -17.61
N GLN A 128 -13.15 -2.73 -17.79
CA GLN A 128 -12.96 -2.12 -19.11
C GLN A 128 -11.89 -2.87 -19.93
N ARG A 129 -10.74 -3.20 -19.34
CA ARG A 129 -9.68 -3.98 -20.02
C ARG A 129 -10.09 -5.39 -20.37
N CYS A 130 -10.84 -6.08 -19.50
CA CYS A 130 -11.41 -7.39 -19.80
C CYS A 130 -12.34 -7.34 -21.03
N ARG A 131 -13.04 -6.22 -21.24
CA ARG A 131 -13.84 -6.00 -22.45
C ARG A 131 -12.92 -5.75 -23.64
N ASP A 132 -11.99 -4.80 -23.53
CA ASP A 132 -11.11 -4.40 -24.64
C ASP A 132 -10.22 -5.55 -25.15
N THR A 133 -9.71 -6.41 -24.25
CA THR A 133 -8.92 -7.59 -24.62
C THR A 133 -9.75 -8.74 -25.20
N ARG A 134 -11.07 -8.77 -24.97
CA ARG A 134 -11.98 -9.75 -25.58
C ARG A 134 -12.20 -9.47 -27.07
N TRP A 135 -12.17 -8.21 -27.47
CA TRP A 135 -12.35 -7.79 -28.87
C TRP A 135 -11.12 -8.02 -29.75
N LEU A 136 -9.93 -8.13 -29.15
CA LEU A 136 -8.67 -8.37 -29.87
C LEU A 136 -8.37 -9.87 -30.14
N LYS A 137 -9.26 -10.77 -29.71
CA LYS A 137 -9.16 -12.23 -29.94
C LYS A 137 -10.20 -12.76 -30.93
N GLY A 138 -10.88 -11.88 -31.67
CA GLY A 138 -11.82 -12.21 -32.75
C GLY A 138 -11.13 -12.24 -34.10
#